data_AF-A0A0M2PI12-F1
#
_entry.id   AF-A0A0M2PI12-F1
#
_cell.length_a   1.000
_cell.length_b   1.000
_cell.length_c   1.000
_cell.angle_alpha   90.00
_cell.angle_beta   90.00
_cell.angle_gamma   90.00
#
_symmetry.space_group_name_H-M   'P 1'
#
loop_
_entity.id
_entity.type
_entity.pdbx_description
1 polymer ?
#
loop_
_entity_poly.entity_id
_entity_poly.type
_entity_poly.pdbx_seq_one_letter_code
_entity_poly.pdbx_strand_id
1 'polypeptide(L)'
;MSMTTYIGLNFAVKLNEFYTEDEVEIDYVFSDEENRNVVKQKHFTTPYIYEVFEKGHPIWQMNKYQKTHSPHNYEKSKKTFLYLCQLLKELLPQGDYCEIYICWLGEEDEEREEVLKIDLNNLQIETDIYEKCFIRIEN
;
A
#
# COMPACT_ATOMS: atom_id res chain seq x y z
N MET A 1 8.49 12.09 -11.47
CA MET A 1 7.20 11.81 -10.82
C MET A 1 7.46 10.71 -9.82
N SER A 2 6.89 10.80 -8.62
CA SER A 2 7.03 9.80 -7.56
C SER A 2 5.76 8.94 -7.52
N MET A 3 5.92 7.64 -7.28
CA MET A 3 4.78 6.76 -7.00
C MET A 3 4.52 6.77 -5.51
N THR A 4 3.26 6.89 -5.12
CA THR A 4 2.84 6.91 -3.72
C THR A 4 1.91 5.74 -3.44
N THR A 5 2.19 5.01 -2.35
CA THR A 5 1.32 3.98 -1.82
C THR A 5 0.59 4.54 -0.62
N TYR A 6 -0.67 4.94 -0.82
CA TYR A 6 -1.54 5.42 0.22
C TYR A 6 -2.15 4.25 0.99
N ILE A 7 -2.30 4.40 2.31
CA ILE A 7 -3.05 3.47 3.15
C ILE A 7 -4.10 4.18 3.98
N GLY A 8 -5.21 3.50 4.19
CA GLY A 8 -6.37 3.96 4.93
C GLY A 8 -6.69 3.02 6.07
N LEU A 9 -6.87 3.56 7.28
CA LEU A 9 -7.09 2.81 8.52
C LEU A 9 -8.27 3.38 9.32
N ASN A 10 -8.96 2.51 10.08
CA ASN A 10 -10.07 2.89 10.95
C ASN A 10 -9.65 3.55 12.27
N PHE A 11 -8.34 3.60 12.54
CA PHE A 11 -7.76 4.17 13.76
C PHE A 11 -6.51 4.99 13.45
N ALA A 12 -6.16 5.87 14.39
CA ALA A 12 -4.94 6.66 14.29
C ALA A 12 -3.72 5.79 14.60
N VAL A 13 -2.67 5.92 13.80
CA VAL A 13 -1.38 5.25 14.01
C VAL A 13 -0.39 6.28 14.54
N LYS A 14 0.40 5.88 15.54
CA LYS A 14 1.55 6.68 15.97
C LYS A 14 2.69 6.46 14.98
N LEU A 15 3.10 7.52 14.29
CA LEU A 15 4.22 7.47 13.36
C LEU A 15 5.55 7.32 14.11
N ASN A 16 6.51 6.68 13.46
CA ASN A 16 7.85 6.53 14.01
C ASN A 16 8.59 7.88 13.96
N GLU A 17 9.12 8.31 15.10
CA GLU A 17 9.93 9.53 15.19
C GLU A 17 11.41 9.29 14.82
N PHE A 18 11.81 8.02 14.73
CA PHE A 18 13.18 7.59 14.47
C PHE A 18 13.23 6.69 13.25
N TYR A 19 14.31 6.81 12.48
CA TYR A 19 14.61 5.92 11.36
C TYR A 19 14.74 4.47 11.85
N THR A 20 14.01 3.54 11.22
CA THR A 20 14.19 2.10 11.42
C THR A 20 14.90 1.47 10.22
N GLU A 21 15.38 0.23 10.35
CA GLU A 21 15.89 -0.55 9.21
C GLU A 21 14.79 -1.40 8.55
N ASP A 22 13.52 -1.19 8.93
CA ASP A 22 12.38 -1.97 8.42
C ASP A 22 12.15 -1.71 6.93
N GLU A 23 11.76 -2.76 6.21
CA GLU A 23 11.51 -2.73 4.76
C GLU A 23 10.39 -1.75 4.38
N VAL A 24 9.42 -1.55 5.27
CA VAL A 24 8.28 -0.63 5.11
C VAL A 24 8.02 0.11 6.42
N GLU A 25 7.60 1.37 6.32
CA GLU A 25 7.12 2.19 7.44
C GLU A 25 5.83 2.91 7.05
N ILE A 26 4.99 3.24 8.03
CA ILE A 26 3.84 4.13 7.83
C ILE A 26 4.28 5.55 8.14
N ASP A 27 4.13 6.47 7.17
CA ASP A 27 4.56 7.87 7.31
C ASP A 27 3.86 8.79 6.30
N TYR A 28 4.31 10.04 6.19
CA TYR A 28 4.00 10.99 5.11
C TYR A 28 5.29 11.32 4.34
N VAL A 29 5.46 10.77 3.14
CA VAL A 29 6.75 10.79 2.43
C VAL A 29 6.73 11.75 1.25
N PHE A 30 5.75 11.57 0.36
CA PHE A 30 5.72 12.24 -0.94
C PHE A 30 4.56 13.21 -1.08
N SER A 31 3.39 12.88 -0.52
CA SER A 31 2.17 13.63 -0.75
C SER A 31 1.99 14.75 0.26
N ASP A 32 1.25 15.79 -0.12
CA ASP A 32 0.75 16.78 0.83
C ASP A 32 -0.64 16.42 1.36
N GLU A 33 -1.19 17.28 2.22
CA GLU A 33 -2.51 17.06 2.80
C GLU A 33 -3.63 17.10 1.75
N GLU A 34 -3.49 17.90 0.70
CA GLU A 34 -4.49 18.01 -0.36
C GLU A 34 -4.57 16.70 -1.15
N ASN A 35 -3.42 16.14 -1.55
CA ASN A 35 -3.35 14.83 -2.20
C ASN A 35 -4.05 13.75 -1.36
N ARG A 36 -3.73 13.66 -0.06
CA ARG A 36 -4.34 12.67 0.85
C ARG A 36 -5.84 12.89 1.01
N ASN A 37 -6.30 14.13 1.03
CA ASN A 37 -7.72 14.45 1.10
C ASN A 37 -8.47 14.01 -0.16
N VAL A 38 -7.86 14.12 -1.34
CA VAL A 38 -8.42 13.58 -2.59
C VAL A 38 -8.56 12.06 -2.49
N VAL A 39 -7.50 11.34 -2.11
CA VAL A 39 -7.54 9.88 -1.95
C VAL A 39 -8.60 9.47 -0.93
N LYS A 40 -8.69 10.18 0.19
CA LYS A 40 -9.71 9.97 1.22
C LYS A 40 -11.13 10.07 0.67
N GLN A 41 -11.41 11.11 -0.11
CA GLN A 41 -12.76 11.37 -0.62
C GLN A 41 -13.14 10.44 -1.76
N LYS A 42 -12.17 10.04 -2.58
CA LYS A 42 -12.41 9.28 -3.80
C LYS A 42 -12.27 7.76 -3.62
N HIS A 43 -11.21 7.35 -2.92
CA HIS A 43 -10.79 5.96 -2.92
C HIS A 43 -11.15 5.22 -1.62
N PHE A 44 -11.05 5.90 -0.48
CA PHE A 44 -11.13 5.23 0.83
C PHE A 44 -12.47 5.47 1.52
N THR A 45 -12.84 4.49 2.35
CA THR A 45 -13.95 4.57 3.31
C THR A 45 -13.45 4.78 4.74
N THR A 46 -12.16 4.56 4.96
CA THR A 46 -11.47 4.75 6.23
C THR A 46 -11.17 6.24 6.54
N PRO A 47 -11.23 6.65 7.81
CA PRO A 47 -11.05 8.05 8.20
C PRO A 47 -9.60 8.54 8.30
N TYR A 48 -8.63 7.66 8.55
CA TYR A 48 -7.22 8.03 8.73
C TYR A 48 -6.39 7.56 7.53
N ILE A 49 -5.61 8.47 6.94
CA ILE A 49 -4.88 8.26 5.69
C ILE A 49 -3.41 8.52 5.94
N TYR A 50 -2.57 7.61 5.48
CA TYR A 50 -1.12 7.69 5.56
C TYR A 50 -0.51 7.23 4.23
N GLU A 51 0.81 7.25 4.15
CA GLU A 51 1.58 6.61 3.10
C GLU A 51 2.38 5.44 3.68
N VAL A 52 2.79 4.54 2.81
CA VAL A 52 3.80 3.53 3.11
C VAL A 52 5.11 3.99 2.51
N PHE A 53 6.11 4.21 3.37
CA PHE A 53 7.48 4.40 2.93
C PHE A 53 8.10 3.03 2.58
N GLU A 54 8.17 2.74 1.29
CA GLU A 54 8.76 1.52 0.76
C GLU A 54 10.28 1.69 0.62
N LYS A 55 11.05 1.31 1.65
CA LYS A 55 12.53 1.31 1.58
C LYS A 55 13.08 0.20 0.67
N GLY A 56 12.25 -0.81 0.46
CA GLY A 56 12.48 -1.96 -0.42
C GLY A 56 12.30 -1.65 -1.92
N HIS A 57 11.63 -2.57 -2.61
CA HIS A 57 11.24 -2.38 -4.01
C HIS A 57 9.76 -1.99 -4.12
N PRO A 58 9.39 -1.18 -5.14
CA PRO A 58 8.04 -0.66 -5.21
C PRO A 58 6.96 -1.73 -5.35
N ILE A 59 5.90 -1.68 -4.53
CA ILE A 59 4.88 -2.75 -4.49
C ILE A 59 4.16 -2.91 -5.84
N TRP A 60 3.93 -1.82 -6.58
CA TRP A 60 3.33 -1.83 -7.93
C TRP A 60 4.17 -2.56 -8.99
N GLN A 61 5.41 -2.96 -8.67
CA GLN A 61 6.22 -3.83 -9.52
C GLN A 61 5.98 -5.33 -9.26
N MET A 62 5.09 -5.69 -8.33
CA MET A 62 4.64 -7.08 -8.12
C MET A 62 3.63 -7.48 -9.20
N ASN A 63 4.04 -7.51 -10.46
CA ASN A 63 3.16 -7.78 -11.58
C ASN A 63 3.77 -8.68 -12.66
N LYS A 64 2.91 -9.20 -13.55
CA LYS A 64 3.28 -10.13 -14.63
C LYS A 64 4.37 -9.60 -15.57
N TYR A 65 4.39 -8.30 -15.86
CA TYR A 65 5.44 -7.70 -16.69
C TYR A 65 6.81 -7.89 -16.02
N GLN A 66 6.93 -7.54 -14.73
CA GLN A 66 8.17 -7.75 -13.98
C GLN A 66 8.47 -9.23 -13.79
N LYS A 67 7.47 -10.07 -13.54
CA LYS A 67 7.63 -11.53 -13.44
C LYS A 67 8.25 -12.14 -14.71
N THR A 68 7.99 -11.55 -15.87
CA THR A 68 8.50 -12.01 -17.17
C THR A 68 9.85 -11.38 -17.53
N HIS A 69 9.97 -10.06 -17.37
CA HIS A 69 11.10 -9.29 -17.89
C HIS A 69 12.17 -8.96 -16.85
N SER A 70 11.84 -9.01 -15.57
CA SER A 70 12.77 -8.76 -14.46
C SER A 70 12.33 -9.52 -13.20
N PRO A 71 12.41 -10.88 -13.21
CA PRO A 71 11.89 -11.70 -12.11
C PRO A 71 12.49 -11.33 -10.75
N HIS A 72 13.73 -10.84 -10.72
CA HIS A 72 14.34 -10.36 -9.48
C HIS A 72 13.61 -9.14 -8.86
N ASN A 73 12.99 -8.28 -9.67
CA ASN A 73 12.28 -7.09 -9.20
C ASN A 73 10.91 -7.52 -8.69
N TYR A 74 10.27 -8.45 -9.39
CA TYR A 74 9.05 -9.08 -8.92
C TYR A 74 9.25 -9.71 -7.53
N GLU A 75 10.29 -10.52 -7.33
CA GLU A 75 10.54 -11.17 -6.03
C GLU A 75 10.86 -10.16 -4.92
N LYS A 76 11.58 -9.08 -5.22
CA LYS A 76 11.84 -8.01 -4.24
C LYS A 76 10.57 -7.22 -3.90
N SER A 77 9.75 -6.88 -4.89
CA SER A 77 8.48 -6.16 -4.67
C SER A 77 7.50 -7.02 -3.88
N LYS A 78 7.46 -8.34 -4.19
CA LYS A 78 6.71 -9.33 -3.43
C LYS A 78 7.19 -9.42 -1.98
N LYS A 79 8.50 -9.38 -1.73
CA LYS A 79 9.06 -9.29 -0.38
C LYS A 79 8.57 -8.02 0.32
N THR A 80 8.67 -6.85 -0.30
CA THR A 80 8.20 -5.58 0.29
C THR A 80 6.70 -5.63 0.62
N PHE A 81 5.87 -6.18 -0.28
CA PHE A 81 4.44 -6.36 -0.03
C PHE A 81 4.13 -7.34 1.12
N LEU A 82 4.90 -8.42 1.23
CA LEU A 82 4.84 -9.37 2.35
C LEU A 82 5.15 -8.71 3.69
N TYR A 83 6.16 -7.84 3.74
CA TYR A 83 6.48 -7.06 4.94
C TYR A 83 5.33 -6.12 5.32
N LEU A 84 4.70 -5.47 4.33
CA LEU A 84 3.50 -4.66 4.59
C LEU A 84 2.35 -5.50 5.13
N CYS A 85 2.10 -6.68 4.57
CA CYS A 85 1.08 -7.60 5.09
C CYS A 85 1.36 -8.03 6.53
N GLN A 86 2.62 -8.30 6.87
CA GLN A 86 3.01 -8.65 8.23
C GLN A 86 2.82 -7.47 9.19
N LEU A 87 3.26 -6.27 8.81
CA LEU A 87 3.05 -5.06 9.59
C LEU A 87 1.54 -4.84 9.86
N LEU A 88 0.70 -4.98 8.84
CA LEU A 88 -0.75 -4.86 8.96
C LEU A 88 -1.36 -5.97 9.81
N LYS A 89 -0.83 -7.19 9.78
CA LYS A 89 -1.29 -8.30 10.64
C LYS A 89 -1.11 -7.99 12.12
N GLU A 90 0.01 -7.35 12.46
CA GLU A 90 0.35 -6.95 13.83
C GLU A 90 -0.42 -5.70 14.26
N LEU A 91 -0.72 -4.80 13.32
CA LEU A 91 -1.35 -3.51 13.58
C LEU A 91 -2.88 -3.57 13.61
N LEU A 92 -3.51 -4.30 12.69
CA LEU A 92 -4.96 -4.33 12.54
C LEU A 92 -5.61 -5.16 13.67
N PRO A 93 -6.64 -4.63 14.35
CA PRO A 93 -7.50 -5.46 15.20
C PRO A 93 -8.17 -6.59 14.40
N GLN A 94 -8.54 -7.67 15.08
CA GLN A 94 -9.27 -8.78 14.46
C GLN A 94 -10.63 -8.28 13.92
N GLY A 95 -10.94 -8.58 12.65
CA GLY A 95 -12.14 -8.15 11.95
C GLY A 95 -12.05 -6.73 11.36
N ASP A 96 -10.90 -6.05 11.49
CA ASP A 96 -10.66 -4.75 10.87
C ASP A 96 -9.99 -4.88 9.49
N TYR A 97 -9.83 -3.76 8.79
CA TYR A 97 -9.26 -3.74 7.45
C TYR A 97 -8.41 -2.50 7.19
N CYS A 98 -7.50 -2.64 6.23
CA CYS A 98 -6.73 -1.57 5.62
C CYS A 98 -7.15 -1.42 4.16
N GLU A 99 -7.25 -0.18 3.68
CA GLU A 99 -7.42 0.13 2.27
C GLU A 99 -6.11 0.67 1.72
N ILE A 100 -5.72 0.27 0.52
CA ILE A 100 -4.49 0.70 -0.15
C ILE A 100 -4.87 1.24 -1.51
N TYR A 101 -4.24 2.33 -1.92
CA TYR A 101 -4.31 2.85 -3.28
C TYR A 101 -2.94 3.32 -3.73
N ILE A 102 -2.50 2.87 -4.90
CA ILE A 102 -1.17 3.18 -5.43
C ILE A 102 -1.35 4.03 -6.68
N CYS A 103 -0.77 5.22 -6.72
CA CYS A 103 -0.82 6.08 -7.92
C CYS A 103 0.38 7.02 -8.00
N TRP A 104 0.59 7.59 -9.18
CA TRP A 104 1.56 8.66 -9.32
C TRP A 104 1.08 9.90 -8.56
N LEU A 105 2.02 10.62 -7.95
CA LEU A 105 1.72 11.90 -7.33
C LEU A 105 1.09 12.86 -8.35
N GLY A 106 -0.10 13.37 -8.05
CA GLY A 106 -0.91 14.20 -8.95
C GLY A 106 -2.00 13.43 -9.72
N GLU A 107 -2.06 12.11 -9.60
CA GLU A 107 -3.11 11.24 -10.16
C GLU A 107 -4.06 10.70 -9.07
N GLU A 108 -4.10 11.34 -7.89
CA GLU A 108 -4.94 10.91 -6.78
C GLU A 108 -6.44 10.93 -7.10
N ASP A 109 -6.85 11.75 -8.07
CA ASP A 109 -8.23 11.89 -8.51
C ASP A 109 -8.55 11.03 -9.74
N GLU A 110 -7.68 10.12 -10.16
CA GLU A 110 -7.92 9.21 -11.28
C GLU A 110 -8.79 8.02 -10.90
N GLU A 111 -9.37 7.32 -11.89
CA GLU A 111 -10.20 6.13 -11.63
C GLU A 111 -9.34 4.92 -11.26
N ARG A 112 -9.90 4.05 -10.41
CA ARG A 112 -9.25 2.78 -10.06
C ARG A 112 -9.26 1.88 -11.28
N GLU A 113 -8.14 1.27 -11.60
CA GLU A 113 -8.05 0.31 -12.70
C GLU A 113 -8.35 -1.11 -12.23
N GLU A 114 -8.01 -1.42 -10.98
CA GLU A 114 -8.17 -2.75 -10.41
C GLU A 114 -8.58 -2.69 -8.94
N VAL A 115 -9.33 -3.70 -8.50
CA VAL A 115 -9.77 -3.86 -7.11
C VAL A 115 -9.40 -5.26 -6.63
N LEU A 116 -8.52 -5.32 -5.64
CA LEU A 116 -8.05 -6.55 -5.02
C LEU A 116 -8.59 -6.67 -3.59
N LYS A 117 -8.82 -7.91 -3.16
CA LYS A 117 -9.19 -8.24 -1.79
C LYS A 117 -8.26 -9.32 -1.27
N ILE A 118 -7.66 -9.09 -0.10
CA ILE A 118 -6.68 -9.98 0.51
C ILE A 118 -7.10 -10.24 1.95
N ASP A 119 -7.11 -11.52 2.33
CA ASP A 119 -7.33 -11.95 3.71
C ASP A 119 -5.97 -12.31 4.33
N LEU A 120 -5.58 -11.59 5.39
CA LEU A 120 -4.32 -11.84 6.09
C LEU A 120 -4.30 -13.18 6.83
N ASN A 121 -5.44 -13.81 7.10
CA ASN A 121 -5.52 -15.17 7.66
C ASN A 121 -5.32 -16.26 6.61
N ASN A 122 -5.50 -15.92 5.33
CA ASN A 122 -5.38 -16.84 4.21
C ASN A 122 -4.61 -16.18 3.05
N LEU A 123 -3.38 -15.76 3.36
CA LEU A 123 -2.59 -14.92 2.47
C LEU A 123 -2.14 -15.69 1.21
N GLN A 124 -2.78 -15.40 0.08
CA GLN A 124 -2.40 -15.89 -1.25
C GLN A 124 -1.87 -14.72 -2.10
N ILE A 125 -0.58 -14.73 -2.39
CA ILE A 125 0.14 -13.61 -3.03
C ILE A 125 0.47 -13.93 -4.50
N GLU A 126 -0.52 -14.48 -5.21
CA GLU A 126 -0.41 -14.73 -6.65
C GLU A 126 -1.14 -13.67 -7.49
N THR A 127 -1.47 -12.53 -6.87
CA THR A 127 -2.11 -11.40 -7.55
C THR A 127 -1.07 -10.48 -8.18
N ASP A 128 -1.44 -9.83 -9.29
CA ASP A 128 -0.63 -8.79 -9.92
C ASP A 128 -1.06 -7.43 -9.35
N ILE A 129 -0.10 -6.62 -8.90
CA ILE A 129 -0.35 -5.27 -8.40
C ILE A 129 0.30 -4.29 -9.38
N TYR A 130 -0.52 -3.43 -9.98
CA TYR A 130 -0.09 -2.32 -10.84
C TYR A 130 -0.35 -0.97 -10.15
N GLU A 131 -0.01 0.12 -10.83
CA GLU A 131 -0.53 1.45 -10.48
C GLU A 131 -2.06 1.51 -10.61
N LYS A 132 -2.68 2.50 -9.95
CA LYS A 132 -4.13 2.72 -9.85
C LYS A 132 -4.90 1.52 -9.31
N CYS A 133 -4.19 0.59 -8.66
CA CYS A 133 -4.76 -0.56 -7.99
C CYS A 133 -5.27 -0.15 -6.61
N PHE A 134 -6.51 -0.52 -6.30
CA PHE A 134 -7.07 -0.43 -4.97
C PHE A 134 -7.07 -1.81 -4.31
N ILE A 135 -6.52 -1.93 -3.11
CA ILE A 135 -6.43 -3.20 -2.38
C ILE A 135 -7.13 -3.04 -1.05
N ARG A 136 -8.05 -3.95 -0.72
CA ARG A 136 -8.61 -4.07 0.62
C ARG A 136 -8.00 -5.29 1.31
N ILE A 137 -7.32 -5.05 2.42
CA ILE A 137 -6.65 -6.07 3.22
C ILE A 137 -7.44 -6.26 4.53
N GLU A 138 -7.96 -7.45 4.76
CA GLU A 138 -8.80 -7.77 5.94
C GLU A 138 -8.02 -8.66 6.92
N ASN A 139 -8.18 -8.42 8.23
CA ASN A 139 -7.54 -9.20 9.31
C ASN A 139 -8.51 -10.04 10.13
#